data_AF-A0A916GTP2-F1
#
_entry.id   AF-A0A916GTP2-F1
#
_cell.length_a   1.000
_cell.length_b   1.000
_cell.length_c   1.000
_cell.angle_alpha   90.00
_cell.angle_beta   90.00
_cell.angle_gamma   90.00
#
_symmetry.space_group_name_H-M   'P 1'
#
loop_
_entity.id
_entity.type
_entity.pdbx_description
1 polymer ?
#
loop_
_entity_poly.entity_id
_entity_poly.type
_entity_poly.pdbx_seq_one_letter_code
_entity_poly.pdbx_strand_id
1 'polypeptide(L)'
;MMPILTTPARRCTILPLLVAVLLVAVTVTRGQTGPAGRWEGPIRLPGMDLGVIVHLDRQGDSLSGTIDIPMQMARGLRLQDVGSSGAMVHFALKAGPGLANFVGTLAGDSISGIFTQASMRCPFVLRRAVPPAAVAPPYHTEEVTIRSGGVSLAGTLTHPEGNGPFPAVVLLTGSGAQNRDEEIFGFAPFKILADSLTLAGFAVLRCDDRGVGGSTGSYAEATTDSFAADARSQMVFLASRAEIRSDAIGVLGHSE
;
A
#
# COMPACT_ATOMS: atom_id res chain seq x y z
N MET A 1 -5.38 -37.06 -87.52
CA MET A 1 -5.00 -35.66 -87.83
C MET A 1 -5.14 -34.85 -86.55
N MET A 2 -4.01 -34.41 -85.97
CA MET A 2 -3.99 -33.58 -84.76
C MET A 2 -4.53 -32.18 -85.04
N PRO A 3 -5.16 -31.54 -84.04
CA PRO A 3 -5.00 -30.12 -83.84
C PRO A 3 -4.41 -29.82 -82.46
N ILE A 4 -3.47 -28.88 -82.47
CA ILE A 4 -2.81 -28.25 -81.34
C ILE A 4 -3.77 -27.21 -80.77
N LEU A 5 -4.01 -27.23 -79.45
CA LEU A 5 -4.64 -26.12 -78.73
C LEU A 5 -3.82 -25.77 -77.48
N THR A 6 -3.40 -24.52 -77.48
CA THR A 6 -2.65 -23.78 -76.48
C THR A 6 -3.44 -23.63 -75.17
N THR A 7 -2.76 -23.72 -74.03
CA THR A 7 -3.34 -23.42 -72.71
C THR A 7 -2.53 -22.32 -72.02
N PRO A 8 -3.17 -21.32 -71.39
CA PRO A 8 -2.50 -20.12 -70.88
C PRO A 8 -1.92 -20.28 -69.47
N ALA A 9 -0.94 -19.44 -69.18
CA ALA A 9 -0.22 -19.32 -67.91
C ALA A 9 -1.13 -19.01 -66.71
N ARG A 10 -0.93 -19.74 -65.60
CA ARG A 10 -1.44 -19.35 -64.27
C ARG A 10 -0.29 -18.89 -63.40
N ARG A 11 -0.36 -17.61 -62.99
CA ARG A 11 0.52 -16.98 -62.01
C ARG A 11 0.30 -17.65 -60.65
N CYS A 12 1.38 -18.17 -60.06
CA CYS A 12 1.40 -18.71 -58.70
C CYS A 12 1.83 -17.58 -57.75
N THR A 13 0.89 -17.05 -56.98
CA THR A 13 1.13 -16.00 -55.99
C THR A 13 1.70 -16.64 -54.72
N ILE A 14 2.97 -16.34 -54.40
CA ILE A 14 3.62 -16.80 -53.16
C ILE A 14 3.22 -15.84 -52.04
N LEU A 15 2.47 -16.33 -51.05
CA LEU A 15 2.16 -15.63 -49.80
C LEU A 15 3.26 -15.95 -48.77
N PRO A 16 4.00 -14.97 -48.22
CA PRO A 16 5.05 -15.28 -47.24
C PRO A 16 4.41 -15.51 -45.87
N LEU A 17 4.75 -16.66 -45.26
CA LEU A 17 4.38 -17.05 -43.91
C LEU A 17 5.17 -16.20 -42.90
N LEU A 18 4.50 -15.28 -42.21
CA LEU A 18 5.07 -14.46 -41.14
C LEU A 18 5.11 -15.29 -39.84
N VAL A 19 6.31 -15.76 -39.45
CA VAL A 19 6.55 -16.39 -38.15
C VAL A 19 6.73 -15.29 -37.11
N ALA A 20 5.72 -15.06 -36.27
CA ALA A 20 5.81 -14.17 -35.12
C ALA A 20 6.55 -14.89 -33.98
N VAL A 21 7.80 -14.48 -33.72
CA VAL A 21 8.55 -14.91 -32.54
C VAL A 21 8.00 -14.17 -31.32
N LEU A 22 7.31 -14.90 -30.45
CA LEU A 22 6.79 -14.39 -29.18
C LEU A 22 7.95 -14.24 -28.19
N LEU A 23 8.47 -13.02 -28.03
CA LEU A 23 9.40 -12.66 -26.96
C LEU A 23 8.66 -12.67 -25.62
N VAL A 24 8.88 -13.73 -24.83
CA VAL A 24 8.51 -13.73 -23.41
C VAL A 24 9.45 -12.76 -22.70
N ALA A 25 8.94 -11.60 -22.31
CA ALA A 25 9.65 -10.66 -21.45
C ALA A 25 9.77 -11.29 -20.05
N VAL A 26 10.91 -11.91 -19.77
CA VAL A 26 11.29 -12.27 -18.40
C VAL A 26 11.57 -10.96 -17.68
N THR A 27 10.65 -10.54 -16.81
CA THR A 27 10.91 -9.47 -15.86
C THR A 27 11.94 -9.97 -14.86
N VAL A 28 13.21 -9.60 -15.08
CA VAL A 28 14.24 -9.76 -14.05
C VAL A 28 13.89 -8.79 -12.93
N THR A 29 13.35 -9.30 -11.83
CA THR A 29 13.25 -8.56 -10.57
C THR A 29 14.68 -8.16 -10.18
N ARG A 30 15.02 -6.88 -10.36
CA ARG A 30 16.26 -6.35 -9.80
C ARG A 30 16.16 -6.50 -8.29
N GLY A 31 16.91 -7.44 -7.71
CA GLY A 31 17.16 -7.47 -6.28
C GLY A 31 17.64 -6.08 -5.85
N GLN A 32 17.11 -5.57 -4.75
CA GLN A 32 17.56 -4.32 -4.13
C GLN A 32 19.07 -4.46 -3.80
N THR A 33 19.93 -3.93 -4.66
CA THR A 33 21.39 -4.07 -4.61
C THR A 33 22.04 -2.95 -3.80
N GLY A 34 21.50 -2.68 -2.61
CA GLY A 34 21.98 -1.56 -1.79
C GLY A 34 21.37 -1.51 -0.39
N PRO A 35 21.80 -0.53 0.41
CA PRO A 35 21.37 -0.37 1.80
C PRO A 35 19.95 0.19 1.93
N ALA A 36 19.36 0.72 0.86
CA ALA A 36 17.98 1.21 0.89
C ALA A 36 17.00 0.09 1.24
N GLY A 37 15.94 0.45 1.97
CA GLY A 37 14.89 -0.44 2.44
C GLY A 37 14.73 -0.45 3.95
N ARG A 38 13.83 -1.33 4.41
CA ARG A 38 13.53 -1.55 5.82
C ARG A 38 14.38 -2.68 6.38
N TRP A 39 14.93 -2.46 7.55
CA TRP A 39 15.86 -3.36 8.22
C TRP A 39 15.43 -3.56 9.67
N GLU A 40 15.54 -4.79 10.17
CA GLU A 40 15.17 -5.15 11.52
C GLU A 40 16.27 -5.94 12.20
N GLY A 41 16.52 -5.68 13.47
CA GLY A 41 17.43 -6.49 14.25
C GLY A 41 17.70 -5.94 15.65
N PRO A 42 18.29 -6.76 16.53
CA PRO A 42 18.61 -6.33 17.88
C PRO A 42 20.00 -5.68 17.96
N ILE A 43 20.10 -4.61 18.75
CA ILE A 43 21.36 -4.21 19.37
C ILE A 43 21.57 -5.12 20.58
N ARG A 44 22.66 -5.87 20.61
CA ARG A 44 22.97 -6.83 21.69
C ARG A 44 23.61 -6.12 22.88
N LEU A 45 22.79 -5.54 23.75
CA LEU A 45 23.25 -4.86 24.95
C LEU A 45 23.60 -5.89 26.05
N PRO A 46 24.43 -5.52 27.05
CA PRO A 46 24.65 -6.38 28.21
C PRO A 46 23.34 -6.72 28.92
N GLY A 47 22.97 -8.00 28.92
CA GLY A 47 21.78 -8.50 29.61
C GLY A 47 20.45 -8.37 28.85
N MET A 48 20.42 -7.77 27.66
CA MET A 48 19.19 -7.67 26.86
C MET A 48 19.45 -7.40 25.37
N ASP A 49 18.53 -7.87 24.52
CA ASP A 49 18.49 -7.50 23.11
C ASP A 49 17.49 -6.35 22.91
N LEU A 50 17.98 -5.18 22.49
CA LEU A 50 17.14 -4.04 22.16
C LEU A 50 16.72 -4.14 20.69
N GLY A 51 15.49 -4.54 20.42
CA GLY A 51 14.95 -4.63 19.06
C GLY A 51 14.80 -3.26 18.40
N VAL A 52 15.25 -3.15 17.15
CA VAL A 52 15.28 -1.89 16.39
C VAL A 52 14.84 -2.09 14.95
N ILE A 53 14.15 -1.09 14.40
CA ILE A 53 13.75 -1.03 12.99
C ILE A 53 14.45 0.19 12.37
N VAL A 54 15.18 0.00 11.27
CA VAL A 54 15.87 1.06 10.54
C VAL A 54 15.28 1.16 9.15
N HIS A 55 14.86 2.35 8.74
CA HIS A 55 14.40 2.64 7.38
C HIS A 55 15.48 3.49 6.70
N LEU A 56 15.98 3.03 5.55
CA LEU A 56 16.96 3.74 4.76
C LEU A 56 16.37 4.08 3.39
N ASP A 57 16.35 5.36 3.05
CA ASP A 57 15.79 5.86 1.79
C ASP A 57 16.90 6.44 0.93
N ARG A 58 16.95 6.04 -0.34
CA ARG A 58 17.90 6.56 -1.32
C ARG A 58 17.21 7.55 -2.24
N GLN A 59 17.74 8.76 -2.30
CA GLN A 59 17.34 9.78 -3.27
C GLN A 59 18.58 10.22 -4.06
N GLY A 60 18.70 9.73 -5.30
CA GLY A 60 19.93 9.87 -6.10
C GLY A 60 21.12 9.22 -5.38
N ASP A 61 22.18 10.01 -5.16
CA ASP A 61 23.38 9.58 -4.44
C ASP A 61 23.26 9.74 -2.91
N SER A 62 22.25 10.46 -2.44
CA SER A 62 22.04 10.70 -1.00
C SER A 62 21.29 9.53 -0.35
N LEU A 63 21.72 9.17 0.87
CA LEU A 63 21.03 8.21 1.73
C LEU A 63 20.53 8.95 2.95
N SER A 64 19.27 8.73 3.32
CA SER A 64 18.67 9.21 4.56
C SER A 64 18.07 8.04 5.31
N GLY A 65 17.66 8.26 6.56
CA GLY A 65 16.97 7.22 7.28
C GLY A 65 16.36 7.63 8.60
N THR A 66 15.51 6.74 9.10
CA THR A 66 14.86 6.83 10.40
C THR A 66 15.02 5.53 11.17
N ILE A 67 14.82 5.61 12.48
CA ILE A 67 14.91 4.46 13.37
C ILE A 67 13.73 4.42 14.35
N ASP A 68 13.15 3.25 14.52
CA ASP A 68 12.11 2.95 15.50
C ASP A 68 12.67 2.04 16.59
N ILE A 69 12.34 2.31 17.85
CA ILE A 69 12.69 1.50 19.02
C ILE A 69 11.39 1.15 19.74
N PRO A 70 10.70 0.05 19.35
CA PRO A 70 9.34 -0.25 19.79
C PRO A 70 9.18 -0.36 21.30
N MET A 71 10.12 -1.01 21.98
CA MET A 71 10.10 -1.18 23.44
C MET A 71 10.25 0.15 24.20
N GLN A 72 10.74 1.20 23.54
CA GLN A 72 10.83 2.56 24.08
C GLN A 72 9.72 3.48 23.53
N MET A 73 8.79 2.95 22.74
CA MET A 73 7.74 3.71 22.04
C MET A 73 8.25 4.85 21.15
N ALA A 74 9.54 4.82 20.77
CA ALA A 74 10.13 5.82 19.89
C ALA A 74 9.95 5.40 18.42
N ARG A 75 9.41 6.30 17.59
CA ARG A 75 9.19 6.07 16.16
C ARG A 75 9.69 7.24 15.33
N GLY A 76 10.19 6.94 14.13
CA GLY A 76 10.61 7.94 13.15
C GLY A 76 11.79 8.80 13.60
N LEU A 77 12.62 8.33 14.53
CA LEU A 77 13.77 9.11 14.99
C LEU A 77 14.74 9.30 13.83
N ARG A 78 15.03 10.56 13.50
CA ARG A 78 15.89 10.86 12.35
C ARG A 78 17.33 10.42 12.61
N LEU A 79 17.88 9.64 11.67
CA LEU A 79 19.29 9.32 11.64
C LEU A 79 20.10 10.50 11.08
N GLN A 80 21.29 10.67 11.61
CA GLN A 80 22.31 11.64 11.19
C GLN A 80 23.46 10.90 10.51
N ASP A 81 24.26 11.61 9.72
CA ASP A 81 25.46 11.06 9.08
C ASP A 81 25.20 9.70 8.39
N VAL A 82 24.10 9.63 7.64
CA VAL A 82 23.69 8.39 6.98
C VAL A 82 24.44 8.28 5.66
N GLY A 83 25.20 7.21 5.50
CA GLY A 83 26.03 7.04 4.31
C GLY A 83 26.37 5.60 4.00
N SER A 84 26.76 5.38 2.75
CA SER A 84 27.27 4.09 2.30
C SER A 84 28.45 4.27 1.34
N SER A 85 29.52 3.51 1.54
CA SER A 85 30.67 3.44 0.64
C SER A 85 31.02 1.99 0.37
N GLY A 86 30.81 1.52 -0.87
CA GLY A 86 30.86 0.10 -1.20
C GLY A 86 29.86 -0.70 -0.35
N ALA A 87 30.35 -1.71 0.37
CA ALA A 87 29.55 -2.49 1.31
C ALA A 87 29.43 -1.85 2.71
N MET A 88 30.21 -0.80 3.02
CA MET A 88 30.15 -0.14 4.32
C MET A 88 28.88 0.72 4.40
N VAL A 89 28.14 0.59 5.50
CA VAL A 89 26.97 1.41 5.84
C VAL A 89 27.23 2.03 7.21
N HIS A 90 26.98 3.33 7.35
CA HIS A 90 27.08 4.02 8.64
C HIS A 90 25.90 4.97 8.83
N PHE A 91 25.58 5.19 10.10
CA PHE A 91 24.63 6.21 10.54
C PHE A 91 24.85 6.51 12.02
N ALA A 92 24.37 7.68 12.43
CA ALA A 92 24.38 8.15 13.80
C ALA A 92 22.96 8.44 14.29
N LEU A 93 22.74 8.29 15.59
CA LEU A 93 21.49 8.60 16.28
C LEU A 93 21.81 9.44 17.51
N LYS A 94 21.04 10.50 17.73
CA LYS A 94 21.06 11.20 19.02
C LYS A 94 20.34 10.35 20.06
N ALA A 95 21.08 9.80 21.03
CA ALA A 95 20.57 8.89 22.04
C ALA A 95 20.99 9.35 23.44
N GLY A 96 20.04 9.90 24.20
CA GLY A 96 20.31 10.51 25.50
C GLY A 96 21.23 11.74 25.38
N PRO A 97 22.24 11.92 26.26
CA PRO A 97 23.12 13.08 26.24
C PRO A 97 24.19 13.04 25.12
N GLY A 98 24.29 11.94 24.38
CA GLY A 98 25.37 11.71 23.42
C GLY A 98 24.91 11.23 22.05
N LEU A 99 25.89 11.04 21.17
CA LEU A 99 25.71 10.46 19.85
C LEU A 99 26.03 8.96 19.92
N ALA A 100 25.10 8.15 19.43
CA ALA A 100 25.34 6.74 19.15
C ALA A 100 25.65 6.57 17.66
N ASN A 101 26.64 5.74 17.34
CA ASN A 101 27.09 5.52 15.97
C ASN A 101 27.00 4.03 15.63
N PHE A 102 26.63 3.73 14.40
CA PHE A 102 26.70 2.40 13.84
C PHE A 102 27.58 2.40 12.60
N VAL A 103 28.47 1.42 12.51
CA VAL A 103 29.22 1.12 11.29
C VAL A 103 29.11 -0.37 11.04
N GLY A 104 28.63 -0.74 9.86
CA GLY A 104 28.43 -2.13 9.47
C GLY A 104 28.74 -2.41 8.01
N THR A 105 28.70 -3.67 7.66
CA THR A 105 28.95 -4.19 6.32
C THR A 105 27.71 -4.89 5.79
N LEU A 106 27.24 -4.44 4.63
CA LEU A 106 26.15 -5.02 3.86
C LEU A 106 26.62 -6.28 3.12
N ALA A 107 25.95 -7.39 3.36
CA ALA A 107 26.13 -8.65 2.65
C ALA A 107 24.76 -9.29 2.39
N GLY A 108 24.27 -9.17 1.15
CA GLY A 108 22.92 -9.62 0.76
C GLY A 108 21.83 -8.92 1.58
N ASP A 109 21.09 -9.70 2.37
CA ASP A 109 19.99 -9.23 3.23
C ASP A 109 20.40 -9.04 4.69
N SER A 110 21.69 -8.82 4.96
CA SER A 110 22.18 -8.46 6.29
C SER A 110 23.13 -7.28 6.26
N ILE A 111 23.01 -6.38 7.24
CA ILE A 111 24.02 -5.39 7.58
C ILE A 111 24.53 -5.75 8.99
N SER A 112 25.76 -6.22 9.07
CA SER A 112 26.38 -6.62 10.33
C SER A 112 27.45 -5.62 10.74
N GLY A 113 27.39 -5.13 11.98
CA GLY A 113 28.31 -4.08 12.41
C GLY A 113 28.40 -3.91 13.92
N ILE A 114 29.02 -2.81 14.31
CA ILE A 114 29.20 -2.42 15.71
C ILE A 114 28.42 -1.14 15.97
N PHE A 115 27.54 -1.20 16.95
CA PHE A 115 26.92 -0.04 17.58
C PHE A 115 27.83 0.46 18.70
N THR A 116 28.10 1.76 18.71
CA THR A 116 28.97 2.42 19.69
C THR A 116 28.22 3.59 20.31
N GLN A 117 28.14 3.62 21.64
CA GLN A 117 27.59 4.75 22.39
C GLN A 117 28.45 4.98 23.63
N ALA A 118 29.04 6.17 23.73
CA ALA A 118 30.12 6.44 24.69
C ALA A 118 31.24 5.38 24.58
N SER A 119 31.62 4.74 25.69
CA SER A 119 32.62 3.67 25.71
C SER A 119 32.06 2.28 25.38
N MET A 120 30.73 2.13 25.30
CA MET A 120 30.08 0.85 25.05
C MET A 120 30.11 0.52 23.57
N ARG A 121 30.49 -0.72 23.25
CA ARG A 121 30.48 -1.27 21.89
C ARG A 121 29.75 -2.61 21.90
N CYS A 122 28.73 -2.75 21.06
CA CYS A 122 27.95 -3.97 20.97
C CYS A 122 27.71 -4.38 19.52
N PRO A 123 27.60 -5.69 19.23
CA PRO A 123 27.17 -6.16 17.93
C PRO A 123 25.75 -5.68 17.64
N PHE A 124 25.54 -5.21 16.41
CA PHE A 124 24.23 -4.87 15.89
C PHE A 124 24.12 -5.48 14.49
N VAL A 125 23.19 -6.43 14.35
CA VAL A 125 22.96 -7.15 13.10
C VAL A 125 21.55 -6.87 12.65
N LEU A 126 21.46 -6.14 11.54
CA LEU A 126 20.24 -5.84 10.84
C LEU A 126 20.02 -6.88 9.74
N ARG A 127 18.77 -7.32 9.59
CA ARG A 127 18.29 -8.14 8.49
C ARG A 127 17.27 -7.36 7.69
N ARG A 128 17.30 -7.52 6.37
CA ARG A 128 16.31 -6.86 5.51
C ARG A 128 14.94 -7.39 5.88
N ALA A 129 14.05 -6.50 6.27
CA ALA A 129 12.67 -6.85 6.47
C ALA A 129 12.03 -7.02 5.10
N VAL A 130 11.54 -8.22 4.81
CA VAL A 130 10.55 -8.39 3.77
C VAL A 130 9.26 -7.88 4.40
N PRO A 131 8.62 -6.81 3.86
CA PRO A 131 7.27 -6.48 4.28
C PRO A 131 6.46 -7.78 4.21
N PRO A 132 5.71 -8.17 5.26
CA PRO A 132 4.82 -9.31 5.12
C PRO A 132 4.05 -9.10 3.82
N ALA A 133 4.12 -10.09 2.93
CA ALA A 133 3.36 -10.03 1.69
C ALA A 133 1.93 -9.68 2.10
N ALA A 134 1.34 -8.64 1.50
CA ALA A 134 -0.04 -8.29 1.77
C ALA A 134 -0.87 -9.54 1.49
N VAL A 135 -1.25 -10.25 2.55
CA VAL A 135 -2.15 -11.38 2.44
C VAL A 135 -3.45 -10.74 2.00
N ALA A 136 -3.88 -11.05 0.78
CA ALA A 136 -5.17 -10.58 0.31
C ALA A 136 -6.19 -10.94 1.40
N PRO A 137 -6.97 -9.96 1.88
CA PRO A 137 -7.92 -10.24 2.93
C PRO A 137 -8.87 -11.37 2.50
N PRO A 138 -9.32 -12.23 3.42
CA PRO A 138 -10.20 -13.35 3.11
C PRO A 138 -11.66 -12.88 2.91
N TYR A 139 -11.83 -11.84 2.10
CA TYR A 139 -13.11 -11.25 1.73
C TYR A 139 -12.98 -10.50 0.41
N HIS A 140 -14.11 -10.21 -0.23
CA HIS A 140 -14.14 -9.48 -1.49
C HIS A 140 -13.93 -8.00 -1.27
N THR A 141 -13.22 -7.37 -2.21
CA THR A 141 -13.01 -5.91 -2.27
C THR A 141 -13.30 -5.45 -3.70
N GLU A 142 -14.15 -4.43 -3.83
CA GLU A 142 -14.56 -3.82 -5.11
C GLU A 142 -14.39 -2.30 -5.02
N GLU A 143 -13.72 -1.71 -6.03
CA GLU A 143 -13.74 -0.26 -6.22
C GLU A 143 -15.05 0.15 -6.89
N VAL A 144 -15.75 1.10 -6.29
CA VAL A 144 -17.08 1.54 -6.72
C VAL A 144 -17.11 3.04 -6.99
N THR A 145 -17.98 3.45 -7.88
CA THR A 145 -18.29 4.87 -8.13
C THR A 145 -19.77 5.11 -7.91
N ILE A 146 -20.10 6.05 -7.02
CA ILE A 146 -21.48 6.35 -6.62
C ILE A 146 -21.84 7.75 -7.10
N ARG A 147 -22.98 7.87 -7.79
CA ARG A 147 -23.50 9.17 -8.21
C ARG A 147 -24.31 9.80 -7.09
N SER A 148 -24.02 11.05 -6.76
CA SER A 148 -24.78 11.88 -5.83
C SER A 148 -25.01 13.26 -6.43
N GLY A 149 -26.22 13.52 -6.92
CA GLY A 149 -26.51 14.73 -7.67
C GLY A 149 -25.57 14.91 -8.87
N GLY A 150 -24.85 16.05 -8.91
CA GLY A 150 -23.89 16.39 -9.96
C GLY A 150 -22.48 15.82 -9.76
N VAL A 151 -22.20 15.14 -8.64
CA VAL A 151 -20.86 14.60 -8.34
C VAL A 151 -20.84 13.07 -8.39
N SER A 152 -19.65 12.53 -8.59
CA SER A 152 -19.33 11.11 -8.36
C SER A 152 -18.40 10.95 -7.17
N LEU A 153 -18.75 10.05 -6.28
CA LEU A 153 -17.97 9.64 -5.12
C LEU A 153 -17.23 8.33 -5.45
N ALA A 154 -15.91 8.32 -5.28
CA ALA A 154 -15.12 7.10 -5.36
C ALA A 154 -15.15 6.39 -4.01
N GLY A 155 -15.27 5.07 -4.01
CA GLY A 155 -15.29 4.31 -2.77
C GLY A 155 -14.84 2.88 -2.95
N THR A 156 -14.81 2.17 -1.83
CA THR A 156 -14.49 0.76 -1.77
C THR A 156 -15.63 0.03 -1.04
N LEU A 157 -16.19 -0.98 -1.69
CA LEU A 157 -17.12 -1.94 -1.10
C LEU A 157 -16.35 -3.20 -0.72
N THR A 158 -16.48 -3.61 0.53
CA THR A 158 -15.97 -4.89 1.03
C THR A 158 -17.13 -5.74 1.50
N HIS A 159 -17.06 -7.05 1.29
CA HIS A 159 -18.08 -7.97 1.81
C HIS A 159 -17.52 -9.39 2.01
N PRO A 160 -18.11 -10.18 2.92
CA PRO A 160 -17.64 -11.54 3.19
C PRO A 160 -17.65 -12.42 1.94
N GLU A 161 -16.87 -13.50 1.95
CA GLU A 161 -17.00 -14.55 0.93
C GLU A 161 -18.41 -15.16 0.93
N GLY A 162 -18.84 -15.63 -0.24
CA GLY A 162 -20.16 -16.23 -0.47
C GLY A 162 -21.15 -15.28 -1.14
N ASN A 163 -22.39 -15.74 -1.27
CA ASN A 163 -23.39 -15.08 -2.12
C ASN A 163 -24.26 -14.04 -1.39
N GLY A 164 -24.09 -13.88 -0.07
CA GLY A 164 -24.96 -13.02 0.75
C GLY A 164 -26.41 -13.55 0.84
N PRO A 165 -27.41 -12.66 1.01
CA PRO A 165 -27.27 -11.22 1.15
C PRO A 165 -26.72 -10.85 2.54
N PHE A 166 -25.79 -9.89 2.62
CA PHE A 166 -25.15 -9.45 3.86
C PHE A 166 -25.83 -8.20 4.43
N PRO A 167 -25.96 -8.06 5.77
CA PRO A 167 -26.22 -6.74 6.35
C PRO A 167 -25.08 -5.79 6.00
N ALA A 168 -25.37 -4.51 5.83
CA ALA A 168 -24.37 -3.55 5.36
C ALA A 168 -24.23 -2.33 6.26
N VAL A 169 -23.04 -1.74 6.26
CA VAL A 169 -22.71 -0.51 6.96
C VAL A 169 -22.03 0.47 5.99
N VAL A 170 -22.51 1.70 5.96
CA VAL A 170 -21.78 2.83 5.36
C VAL A 170 -20.93 3.47 6.45
N LEU A 171 -19.63 3.61 6.24
CA LEU A 171 -18.80 4.43 7.12
C LEU A 171 -18.72 5.86 6.56
N LEU A 172 -19.20 6.83 7.33
CA LEU A 172 -19.16 8.25 6.99
C LEU A 172 -18.02 8.94 7.72
N THR A 173 -17.18 9.60 6.93
CA THR A 173 -16.05 10.41 7.35
C THR A 173 -16.53 11.58 8.23
N GLY A 174 -15.65 12.04 9.11
CA GLY A 174 -15.88 13.22 9.93
C GLY A 174 -15.53 14.53 9.23
N SER A 175 -15.37 15.58 10.03
CA SER A 175 -15.13 16.93 9.51
C SER A 175 -13.76 17.10 8.83
N GLY A 176 -13.78 17.93 7.79
CA GLY A 176 -12.66 18.16 6.91
C GLY A 176 -12.73 17.31 5.64
N ALA A 177 -11.83 17.60 4.69
CA ALA A 177 -11.74 16.83 3.46
C ALA A 177 -10.95 15.55 3.71
N GLN A 178 -11.63 14.40 3.78
CA GLN A 178 -11.04 13.10 4.14
C GLN A 178 -11.10 12.08 3.01
N ASN A 179 -10.13 11.18 2.98
CA ASN A 179 -10.21 9.98 2.16
C ASN A 179 -11.07 8.92 2.88
N ARG A 180 -11.49 7.90 2.14
CA ARG A 180 -12.34 6.80 2.64
C ARG A 180 -11.78 6.02 3.84
N ASP A 181 -10.51 6.22 4.17
CA ASP A 181 -9.79 5.51 5.23
C ASP A 181 -9.64 6.35 6.53
N GLU A 182 -10.08 7.62 6.51
CA GLU A 182 -9.85 8.61 7.58
C GLU A 182 -8.37 8.69 8.00
N GLU A 183 -7.45 8.69 7.03
CA GLU A 183 -6.03 8.61 7.36
C GLU A 183 -5.52 9.81 8.17
N ILE A 184 -5.07 9.55 9.40
CA ILE A 184 -4.50 10.54 10.31
C ILE A 184 -3.15 10.02 10.82
N PHE A 185 -2.08 10.78 10.58
CA PHE A 185 -0.70 10.42 10.97
C PHE A 185 -0.26 9.01 10.55
N GLY A 186 -0.70 8.56 9.37
CA GLY A 186 -0.40 7.21 8.84
C GLY A 186 -1.21 6.09 9.47
N PHE A 187 -2.24 6.40 10.25
CA PHE A 187 -3.21 5.46 10.78
C PHE A 187 -4.52 5.58 10.01
N ALA A 188 -5.06 4.45 9.54
CA ALA A 188 -6.28 4.36 8.72
C ALA A 188 -7.41 3.70 9.54
N PRO A 189 -8.06 4.41 10.48
CA PRO A 189 -9.03 3.83 11.41
C PRO A 189 -10.22 3.21 10.68
N PHE A 190 -10.73 3.83 9.60
CA PHE A 190 -11.88 3.30 8.87
C PHE A 190 -11.53 2.05 8.07
N LYS A 191 -10.26 1.89 7.68
CA LYS A 191 -9.80 0.63 7.10
C LYS A 191 -9.82 -0.52 8.09
N ILE A 192 -9.32 -0.27 9.30
CA ILE A 192 -9.33 -1.27 10.36
C ILE A 192 -10.77 -1.64 10.76
N LEU A 193 -11.67 -0.64 10.82
CA LEU A 193 -13.09 -0.88 11.10
C LEU A 193 -13.77 -1.67 9.98
N ALA A 194 -13.54 -1.32 8.71
CA ALA A 194 -14.10 -2.06 7.59
C ALA A 194 -13.63 -3.51 7.57
N ASP A 195 -12.32 -3.74 7.71
CA ASP A 195 -11.76 -5.09 7.76
C ASP A 195 -12.39 -5.92 8.89
N SER A 196 -12.53 -5.32 10.08
CA SER A 196 -13.12 -6.00 11.25
C SER A 196 -14.61 -6.32 11.06
N LEU A 197 -15.38 -5.38 10.52
CA LEU A 197 -16.81 -5.55 10.26
C LEU A 197 -17.06 -6.56 9.14
N THR A 198 -16.24 -6.55 8.09
CA THR A 198 -16.33 -7.53 7.01
C THR A 198 -16.01 -8.92 7.47
N LEU A 199 -14.97 -9.10 8.29
CA LEU A 199 -14.69 -10.38 8.94
C LEU A 199 -15.81 -10.82 9.90
N ALA A 200 -16.59 -9.89 10.44
CA ALA A 200 -17.75 -10.17 11.28
C ALA A 200 -19.06 -10.43 10.49
N GLY A 201 -19.02 -10.43 9.15
CA GLY A 201 -20.17 -10.77 8.31
C GLY A 201 -20.94 -9.60 7.70
N PHE A 202 -20.40 -8.37 7.77
CA PHE A 202 -21.03 -7.18 7.19
C PHE A 202 -20.41 -6.80 5.85
N ALA A 203 -21.23 -6.35 4.91
CA ALA A 203 -20.72 -5.55 3.81
C ALA A 203 -20.41 -4.13 4.30
N VAL A 204 -19.29 -3.55 3.90
CA VAL A 204 -18.88 -2.22 4.35
C VAL A 204 -18.53 -1.36 3.16
N LEU A 205 -19.20 -0.22 3.05
CA LEU A 205 -18.92 0.81 2.05
C LEU A 205 -18.22 1.99 2.71
N ARG A 206 -17.14 2.46 2.08
CA ARG A 206 -16.41 3.67 2.45
C ARG A 206 -16.17 4.50 1.20
N CYS A 207 -16.34 5.81 1.27
CA CYS A 207 -16.16 6.71 0.14
C CYS A 207 -15.21 7.87 0.47
N ASP A 208 -14.50 8.36 -0.54
CA ASP A 208 -13.76 9.61 -0.42
C ASP A 208 -14.74 10.78 -0.45
N ASP A 209 -14.48 11.82 0.35
CA ASP A 209 -15.28 13.04 0.32
C ASP A 209 -15.18 13.76 -1.03
N ARG A 210 -16.12 14.68 -1.28
CA ARG A 210 -16.12 15.49 -2.51
C ARG A 210 -14.78 16.19 -2.73
N GLY A 211 -14.19 15.99 -3.91
CA GLY A 211 -12.89 16.59 -4.26
C GLY A 211 -11.69 15.96 -3.56
N VAL A 212 -11.85 14.83 -2.86
CA VAL A 212 -10.77 14.06 -2.24
C VAL A 212 -10.58 12.74 -2.97
N GLY A 213 -9.33 12.26 -3.06
CA GLY A 213 -9.02 10.96 -3.64
C GLY A 213 -9.55 10.84 -5.07
N GLY A 214 -10.42 9.86 -5.30
CA GLY A 214 -11.08 9.64 -6.59
C GLY A 214 -12.41 10.38 -6.80
N SER A 215 -12.91 11.07 -5.77
CA SER A 215 -14.20 11.77 -5.82
C SER A 215 -14.09 13.12 -6.54
N THR A 216 -15.12 13.44 -7.32
CA THR A 216 -15.25 14.74 -8.01
C THR A 216 -15.90 15.80 -7.10
N GLY A 217 -15.93 17.05 -7.56
CA GLY A 217 -16.59 18.16 -6.86
C GLY A 217 -15.64 18.89 -5.92
N SER A 218 -16.21 19.62 -4.96
CA SER A 218 -15.46 20.44 -3.99
C SER A 218 -16.03 20.25 -2.59
N TYR A 219 -15.19 19.84 -1.64
CA TYR A 219 -15.54 19.82 -0.22
C TYR A 219 -15.85 21.23 0.30
N ALA A 220 -15.07 22.24 -0.11
CA ALA A 220 -15.20 23.61 0.38
C ALA A 220 -16.54 24.27 -0.01
N GLU A 221 -17.19 23.78 -1.07
CA GLU A 221 -18.51 24.23 -1.52
C GLU A 221 -19.65 23.35 -0.99
N ALA A 222 -19.32 22.23 -0.33
CA ALA A 222 -20.31 21.29 0.18
C ALA A 222 -20.96 21.84 1.47
N THR A 223 -22.21 21.45 1.65
CA THR A 223 -23.03 21.78 2.82
C THR A 223 -23.44 20.51 3.55
N THR A 224 -23.98 20.63 4.77
CA THR A 224 -24.56 19.49 5.47
C THR A 224 -25.65 18.78 4.65
N ASP A 225 -26.45 19.52 3.88
CA ASP A 225 -27.42 18.93 2.94
C ASP A 225 -26.73 18.13 1.82
N SER A 226 -25.56 18.59 1.37
CA SER A 226 -24.75 17.86 0.39
C SER A 226 -24.24 16.54 0.97
N PHE A 227 -23.73 16.55 2.20
CA PHE A 227 -23.26 15.33 2.88
C PHE A 227 -24.40 14.37 3.19
N ALA A 228 -25.56 14.87 3.62
CA ALA A 228 -26.74 14.04 3.81
C ALA A 228 -27.22 13.40 2.49
N ALA A 229 -27.16 14.14 1.37
CA ALA A 229 -27.47 13.60 0.05
C ALA A 229 -26.45 12.54 -0.40
N ASP A 230 -25.17 12.72 -0.09
CA ASP A 230 -24.11 11.76 -0.35
C ASP A 230 -24.32 10.47 0.46
N ALA A 231 -24.54 10.57 1.77
CA ALA A 231 -24.86 9.44 2.64
C ALA A 231 -26.09 8.69 2.15
N ARG A 232 -27.16 9.40 1.77
CA ARG A 232 -28.36 8.79 1.17
C ARG A 232 -28.03 8.06 -0.12
N SER A 233 -27.21 8.64 -1.00
CA SER A 233 -26.82 8.02 -2.27
C SER A 233 -26.00 6.75 -2.06
N GLN A 234 -25.13 6.74 -1.03
CA GLN A 234 -24.37 5.56 -0.62
C GLN A 234 -25.29 4.44 -0.10
N MET A 235 -26.27 4.76 0.74
CA MET A 235 -27.25 3.77 1.21
C MET A 235 -28.11 3.21 0.07
N VAL A 236 -28.56 4.07 -0.85
CA VAL A 236 -29.33 3.65 -2.03
C VAL A 236 -28.49 2.76 -2.95
N PHE A 237 -27.22 3.09 -3.15
CA PHE A 237 -26.29 2.24 -3.90
C PHE A 237 -26.22 0.84 -3.28
N LEU A 238 -25.98 0.74 -1.97
CA LEU A 238 -25.95 -0.54 -1.27
C LEU A 238 -27.27 -1.32 -1.40
N ALA A 239 -28.41 -0.64 -1.22
CA ALA A 239 -29.72 -1.27 -1.33
C ALA A 239 -30.04 -1.84 -2.74
N SER A 240 -29.32 -1.38 -3.77
CA SER A 240 -29.46 -1.85 -5.15
C SER A 240 -28.64 -3.09 -5.50
N ARG A 241 -27.72 -3.51 -4.62
CA ARG A 241 -26.81 -4.64 -4.82
C ARG A 241 -27.48 -5.95 -4.39
N ALA A 242 -27.34 -7.00 -5.19
CA ALA A 242 -28.01 -8.29 -4.94
C ALA A 242 -27.43 -9.03 -3.73
N GLU A 243 -26.14 -8.84 -3.48
CA GLU A 243 -25.37 -9.37 -2.36
C GLU A 243 -25.63 -8.63 -1.03
N ILE A 244 -26.46 -7.58 -1.04
CA ILE A 244 -26.77 -6.76 0.14
C ILE A 244 -28.22 -6.97 0.58
N ARG A 245 -28.42 -7.07 1.89
CA ARG A 245 -29.74 -7.04 2.51
C ARG A 245 -30.26 -5.61 2.56
N SER A 246 -31.14 -5.27 1.63
CA SER A 246 -31.72 -3.92 1.52
C SER A 246 -32.54 -3.49 2.75
N ASP A 247 -32.99 -4.43 3.58
CA ASP A 247 -33.70 -4.20 4.85
C ASP A 247 -32.76 -4.02 6.07
N ALA A 248 -31.44 -4.17 5.88
CA ALA A 248 -30.46 -4.18 6.96
C ALA A 248 -29.21 -3.35 6.60
N ILE A 249 -29.41 -2.06 6.34
CA ILE A 249 -28.34 -1.09 6.06
C ILE A 249 -28.24 -0.07 7.20
N GLY A 250 -27.09 -0.05 7.86
CA GLY A 250 -26.75 0.92 8.90
C GLY A 250 -25.75 1.97 8.42
N VAL A 251 -25.58 3.00 9.23
CA VAL A 251 -24.57 4.05 9.04
C VAL A 251 -23.76 4.15 10.34
N LEU A 252 -22.44 4.22 10.22
CA LEU A 252 -21.53 4.51 11.32
C LEU A 252 -20.67 5.69 10.90
N GLY A 253 -20.62 6.74 11.71
CA GLY A 253 -19.81 7.91 11.44
C GLY A 253 -19.04 8.35 12.68
N HIS A 254 -18.05 9.19 12.46
CA HIS A 254 -17.28 9.83 13.52
C HIS A 254 -17.35 11.35 13.34
N SER A 255 -17.75 12.07 14.39
CA SER A 255 -17.79 13.54 14.46
C SER A 255 -18.90 14.28 13.69
N GLU A 256 -19.22 13.94 12.43
CA GLU A 256 -20.18 14.67 11.56
C GLU A 256 -21.37 13.83 11.09
#